data_AF-A0A1A8HKC2-F1
#
_entry.id   AF-A0A1A8HKC2-F1
#
_cell.length_a   1.000
_cell.length_b   1.000
_cell.length_c   1.000
_cell.angle_alpha   90.00
_cell.angle_beta   90.00
_cell.angle_gamma   90.00
#
_symmetry.space_group_name_H-M   'P 1'
#
loop_
_entity.id
_entity.type
_entity.pdbx_description
1 polymer ?
#
loop_
_entity_poly.entity_id
_entity_poly.type
_entity_poly.pdbx_seq_one_letter_code
_entity_poly.pdbx_strand_id
1 'polypeptide(L)' 'GKGFNPCDVFALAAAVDDGFITESEEVAVTVELNGTHTRGMMVLDYMELLKKDHKVFIMKTMDLEKLK' A
#
# COMPACT_ATOMS: atom_id res chain seq x y z
N GLY A 1 16.10 15.79 -1.75
CA GLY A 1 15.80 16.03 -3.18
C GLY A 1 14.53 16.86 -3.26
N LYS A 2 14.32 17.63 -4.34
CA LYS A 2 13.13 18.49 -4.49
C LYS A 2 11.84 17.65 -4.45
N GLY A 3 11.06 17.78 -3.38
CA GLY A 3 9.75 17.14 -3.25
C GLY A 3 9.50 16.70 -1.83
N PHE A 4 8.66 17.45 -1.11
CA PHE A 4 8.00 16.96 0.09
C PHE A 4 7.01 15.88 -0.35
N ASN A 5 7.10 14.68 0.24
CA ASN A 5 6.19 13.57 -0.06
C ASN A 5 5.26 13.35 1.13
N PRO A 6 4.04 13.91 1.12
CA PRO A 6 3.14 13.86 2.26
C PRO A 6 2.38 12.52 2.31
N CYS A 7 3.08 11.44 2.67
CA CYS A 7 2.53 10.08 2.72
C CYS A 7 1.24 9.99 3.55
N ASP A 8 1.19 10.68 4.68
CA ASP A 8 0.04 10.65 5.59
C ASP A 8 -1.16 11.42 5.01
N VAL A 9 -0.92 12.47 4.21
CA VAL A 9 -1.98 13.21 3.52
C VAL A 9 -2.58 12.35 2.42
N PHE A 10 -1.75 11.58 1.70
CA PHE A 10 -2.26 10.62 0.71
C PHE A 10 -3.07 9.51 1.36
N ALA A 11 -2.63 8.98 2.50
CA ALA A 11 -3.41 8.00 3.26
C ALA A 11 -4.75 8.57 3.73
N LEU A 12 -4.76 9.82 4.21
CA LEU A 12 -6.00 10.50 4.62
C LEU A 12 -6.93 10.76 3.42
N ALA A 13 -6.39 11.24 2.30
CA ALA A 13 -7.18 11.49 1.09
C ALA A 13 -7.82 10.19 0.56
N ALA A 14 -7.06 9.10 0.53
CA ALA A 14 -7.56 7.77 0.18
C ALA A 14 -8.66 7.27 1.13
N ALA A 15 -8.65 7.68 2.41
CA ALA A 15 -9.68 7.32 3.37
C ALA A 15 -10.96 8.16 3.27
N VAL A 16 -10.90 9.33 2.62
CA VAL A 16 -12.02 10.28 2.51
C VAL A 16 -12.69 10.23 1.13
N ASP A 17 -11.94 10.02 0.06
CA ASP A 17 -12.46 9.91 -1.32
C ASP A 17 -12.01 8.59 -1.95
N ASP A 18 -12.95 7.64 -2.10
CA ASP A 18 -12.72 6.35 -2.76
C ASP A 18 -12.23 6.51 -4.21
N GLY A 19 -12.58 7.62 -4.87
CA GLY A 19 -12.13 7.93 -6.22
C GLY A 19 -10.72 8.51 -6.30
N PHE A 20 -10.02 8.70 -5.18
CA PHE A 20 -8.64 9.20 -5.15
C PHE A 20 -7.64 8.15 -5.64
N ILE A 21 -7.90 6.88 -5.33
CA ILE A 21 -7.10 5.75 -5.78
C ILE A 21 -7.53 5.39 -7.20
N THR A 22 -6.61 5.48 -8.16
CA THR A 22 -6.91 5.12 -9.57
C THR A 22 -6.53 3.69 -9.90
N GLU A 23 -5.59 3.11 -9.15
CA GLU A 23 -5.18 1.72 -9.28
C GLU A 23 -4.88 1.12 -7.91
N SER A 24 -5.48 -0.03 -7.63
CA SER A 24 -5.18 -0.84 -6.47
C SER A 24 -5.11 -2.32 -6.83
N GLU A 25 -4.47 -3.10 -5.97
CA GLU A 25 -4.45 -4.56 -6.07
C GLU A 25 -4.85 -5.21 -4.75
N GLU A 26 -5.63 -6.28 -4.82
CA GLU A 26 -6.01 -7.07 -3.66
C GLU A 26 -5.05 -8.27 -3.52
N VAL A 27 -4.25 -8.29 -2.45
CA VAL A 27 -3.22 -9.31 -2.24
C VAL A 27 -3.07 -9.67 -0.77
N ALA A 28 -2.69 -10.91 -0.49
CA ALA A 28 -2.34 -11.32 0.86
C ALA A 28 -0.99 -10.72 1.26
N VAL A 29 -0.93 -10.16 2.47
CA VAL A 29 0.26 -9.44 2.96
C VAL A 29 0.70 -9.95 4.33
N THR A 30 1.99 -9.85 4.61
CA THR A 30 2.57 -10.07 5.94
C THR A 30 3.75 -9.13 6.17
N VAL A 31 4.22 -9.03 7.41
CA VAL A 31 5.43 -8.28 7.77
C VAL A 31 6.52 -9.25 8.19
N GLU A 32 7.74 -9.06 7.70
CA GLU A 32 8.91 -9.83 8.12
C GLU A 32 9.39 -9.37 9.52
N LEU A 33 9.54 -10.29 10.46
CA LEU A 33 9.85 -9.97 11.86
C LEU A 33 11.21 -10.48 12.34
N ASN A 34 11.77 -11.49 11.67
CA ASN A 34 12.90 -12.28 12.16
C ASN A 34 14.17 -12.12 11.32
N GLY A 35 14.06 -11.68 10.06
CA GLY A 35 15.20 -11.53 9.16
C GLY A 35 16.16 -10.40 9.57
N THR A 36 17.47 -10.67 9.53
CA THR A 36 18.52 -9.71 9.96
C THR A 36 18.54 -8.41 9.13
N HIS A 37 18.27 -8.50 7.83
CA HIS A 37 18.32 -7.35 6.91
C HIS A 37 16.95 -6.92 6.38
N THR A 38 15.92 -7.67 6.71
CA THR A 38 14.59 -7.61 6.08
C THR A 38 13.48 -7.36 7.08
N ARG A 39 13.80 -7.30 8.39
CA ARG A 39 12.84 -6.99 9.45
C ARG A 39 12.12 -5.67 9.18
N GLY A 40 10.79 -5.70 9.21
CA GLY A 40 9.91 -4.56 8.98
C GLY A 40 9.47 -4.40 7.52
N MET A 41 9.98 -5.20 6.58
CA MET A 41 9.50 -5.14 5.19
C MET A 41 8.09 -5.72 5.06
N MET A 42 7.29 -5.09 4.22
CA MET A 42 6.01 -5.61 3.75
C MET A 42 6.26 -6.69 2.70
N VAL A 43 5.69 -7.88 2.89
CA VAL A 43 5.81 -9.03 2.00
C VAL A 43 4.45 -9.30 1.36
N LEU A 44 4.40 -9.24 0.02
CA LEU A 44 3.19 -9.42 -0.78
C LEU A 44 3.20 -10.80 -1.42
N ASP A 45 2.13 -11.58 -1.24
CA ASP A 45 2.00 -12.94 -1.73
C ASP A 45 1.24 -13.01 -3.06
N TYR A 46 1.89 -12.58 -4.14
CA TYR A 46 1.32 -12.61 -5.49
C TYR A 46 1.12 -14.02 -6.05
N MET A 47 1.83 -15.01 -5.51
CA MET A 47 1.78 -16.40 -5.96
C MET A 47 0.78 -17.24 -5.14
N GLU A 48 0.09 -16.62 -4.17
CA GLU A 48 -0.87 -17.25 -3.27
C GLU A 48 -0.29 -18.47 -2.51
N LEU A 49 1.01 -18.47 -2.24
CA LEU A 49 1.71 -19.59 -1.60
C LEU A 49 1.40 -19.67 -0.09
N LEU A 50 1.07 -18.55 0.53
CA LEU A 50 0.73 -18.48 1.96
C LEU A 50 -0.72 -18.89 2.24
N LYS A 51 -1.55 -19.07 1.20
CA LYS A 51 -2.95 -19.52 1.28
C LYS A 51 -3.77 -18.75 2.34
N LYS A 52 -3.57 -17.44 2.40
CA LYS A 52 -4.30 -16.56 3.31
C LYS A 52 -5.60 -16.11 2.66
N ASP A 53 -6.70 -16.28 3.38
CA ASP A 53 -8.02 -15.78 2.93
C ASP A 53 -8.15 -14.27 3.13
N HIS A 54 -7.48 -13.71 4.14
CA HIS A 54 -7.48 -12.27 4.39
C HIS A 54 -6.51 -11.57 3.42
N LYS A 55 -7.09 -10.80 2.50
CA LYS A 55 -6.35 -9.93 1.57
C LYS A 55 -6.54 -8.47 1.95
N VAL A 56 -5.62 -7.63 1.48
CA VAL A 56 -5.66 -6.17 1.66
C VAL A 56 -5.55 -5.49 0.31
N PHE A 57 -6.07 -4.27 0.21
CA PHE A 57 -5.92 -3.43 -0.97
C PHE A 57 -4.62 -2.61 -0.86
N ILE A 58 -3.71 -2.82 -1.80
CA ILE A 58 -2.48 -2.04 -1.95
C ILE A 58 -2.73 -0.95 -2.97
N MET A 59 -2.56 0.29 -2.53
CA MET A 59 -2.65 1.49 -3.37
C MET A 59 -1.41 1.61 -4.26
N LYS A 60 -1.58 1.57 -5.58
CA LYS A 60 -0.48 1.72 -6.55
C LYS A 60 -0.40 3.11 -7.14
N THR A 61 -1.54 3.64 -7.59
CA THR A 61 -1.62 4.89 -8.33
C THR A 61 -2.76 5.75 -7.78
N MET A 62 -2.59 7.06 -7.81
CA MET A 62 -3.56 8.04 -7.31
C MET A 62 -3.70 9.24 -8.25
N ASP A 63 -4.86 9.89 -8.19
CA ASP A 63 -5.12 11.13 -8.89
C ASP A 63 -4.66 12.34 -8.06
N LEU A 64 -3.49 12.89 -8.40
CA LEU A 64 -2.92 14.03 -7.70
C LEU A 64 -3.68 15.34 -7.95
N GLU A 65 -4.52 15.44 -8.98
CA GLU A 65 -5.32 16.64 -9.23
C GLU A 65 -6.40 16.83 -8.16
N LYS A 66 -6.88 15.73 -7.56
CA LYS A 66 -7.84 15.76 -6.45
C LYS A 66 -7.27 16.27 -5.13
N LEU A 67 -5.94 16.40 -5.04
CA LEU A 67 -5.24 16.85 -3.83
C LEU A 67 -4.78 18.31 -3.90
N LYS A 68 -5.02 18.98 -5.04
CA LYS A 68 -4.74 20.41 -5.25
C LYS A 68 -5.82 21.29 -4.65
#